data_AF-A0A4Y8CNC4-F1
#
_entry.id   AF-A0A4Y8CNC4-F1
#
_cell.length_a   1.000
_cell.length_b   1.000
_cell.length_c   1.000
_cell.angle_alpha   90.00
_cell.angle_beta   90.00
_cell.angle_gamma   90.00
#
_symmetry.space_group_name_H-M   'P 1'
#
loop_
_entity.id
_entity.type
_entity.pdbx_description
1 polymer ?
#
loop_
_entity_poly.entity_id
_entity_poly.type
_entity_poly.pdbx_seq_one_letter_code
_entity_poly.pdbx_strand_id
1 'polypeptide(L)' 'MSKIKRSIKKAVALGYQKEKNSAPKVLASGKGESAAKIISLAKEHGVPIKEDEDLIEILSKLDLGDEIPPNM' A
#
# COMPACT_ATOMS: atom_id res chain seq x y z
N MET A 1 13.30 7.26 -29.40
CA MET A 1 12.96 8.17 -28.29
C MET A 1 12.29 7.35 -27.18
N SER A 2 13.05 6.90 -26.19
CA SER A 2 12.48 6.15 -25.06
C SER A 2 11.77 7.13 -24.13
N LYS A 3 10.43 7.05 -24.05
CA LYS A 3 9.65 7.78 -23.05
C LYS A 3 10.12 7.30 -21.68
N ILE A 4 10.86 8.13 -20.96
CA ILE A 4 11.14 7.92 -19.54
C ILE A 4 9.78 7.97 -18.83
N LYS A 5 9.16 6.80 -18.63
CA LYS A 5 7.99 6.65 -17.78
C LYS A 5 8.48 6.93 -16.37
N ARG A 6 8.28 8.16 -15.88
CA ARG A 6 8.42 8.44 -14.45
C ARG A 6 7.32 7.64 -13.76
N SER A 7 7.67 6.46 -13.24
CA SER A 7 6.75 5.64 -12.45
C SER A 7 6.33 6.45 -11.23
N ILE A 8 5.03 6.73 -11.14
CA ILE A 8 4.46 7.46 -10.02
C ILE A 8 4.54 6.54 -8.80
N LYS A 9 5.22 6.97 -7.72
CA LYS A 9 5.27 6.20 -6.48
C LYS A 9 3.86 5.91 -5.98
N LYS A 10 3.65 4.67 -5.52
CA LYS A 10 2.41 4.21 -4.90
C LYS A 10 2.70 3.71 -3.50
N ALA A 11 1.73 3.81 -2.60
CA ALA A 11 1.81 3.24 -1.27
C ALA A 11 0.42 2.79 -0.83
N VAL A 12 0.36 1.63 -0.19
CA VAL A 12 -0.84 1.07 0.42
C VAL A 12 -0.50 0.72 1.86
N ALA A 13 -1.33 1.16 2.79
CA ALA A 13 -1.21 0.82 4.21
C ALA A 13 -2.17 -0.32 4.52
N LEU A 14 -1.66 -1.37 5.15
CA LEU A 14 -2.41 -2.54 5.55
C LEU A 14 -2.57 -2.58 7.07
N GLY A 15 -3.74 -3.03 7.52
CA GLY A 15 -4.05 -3.21 8.93
C GLY A 15 -4.67 -4.57 9.18
N TYR A 16 -4.32 -5.19 10.31
CA TYR A 16 -4.85 -6.51 10.64
C TYR A 16 -5.14 -6.65 12.13
N GLN A 17 -6.41 -6.87 12.47
CA GLN A 17 -6.83 -7.20 13.83
C GLN A 17 -7.23 -8.68 13.87
N LYS A 18 -6.30 -9.55 14.31
CA LYS A 18 -6.48 -11.02 14.34
C LYS A 18 -7.78 -11.48 15.00
N GLU A 19 -8.22 -10.78 16.04
CA GLU A 19 -9.44 -11.13 16.80
C GLU A 19 -10.74 -10.77 16.06
N LYS A 20 -10.68 -9.88 15.07
CA LYS A 20 -11.87 -9.31 14.39
C LYS A 20 -11.88 -9.53 12.89
N ASN A 21 -10.75 -9.84 12.28
CA ASN A 21 -10.61 -9.91 10.83
C ASN A 21 -10.05 -11.27 10.41
N SER A 22 -10.64 -11.82 9.36
CA SER A 22 -10.17 -13.05 8.72
C SER A 22 -8.92 -12.79 7.88
N ALA A 23 -8.75 -11.57 7.38
CA ALA A 23 -7.61 -11.14 6.58
C ALA A 23 -7.19 -9.68 6.90
N PRO A 24 -5.96 -9.27 6.55
CA PRO A 24 -5.56 -7.86 6.56
C PRO A 24 -6.47 -7.03 5.64
N LYS A 25 -6.60 -5.74 5.94
CA LYS A 25 -7.42 -4.79 5.17
C LYS A 25 -6.62 -3.60 4.71
N VAL A 26 -7.05 -3.00 3.61
CA VAL A 26 -6.53 -1.72 3.13
C VAL A 26 -7.05 -0.59 4.03
N LEU A 27 -6.13 0.08 4.72
CA LEU A 27 -6.44 1.25 5.57
C LEU A 27 -6.21 2.58 4.86
N ALA A 28 -5.25 2.62 3.93
CA ALA A 28 -4.96 3.80 3.13
C ALA A 28 -4.34 3.38 1.79
N SER A 29 -4.57 4.17 0.74
CA SER A 29 -3.93 4.03 -0.56
C SER A 29 -3.62 5.41 -1.13
N GLY A 30 -2.50 5.53 -1.82
CA GLY A 30 -2.07 6.81 -2.38
C GLY A 30 -1.06 6.67 -3.51
N LYS A 31 -0.97 7.71 -4.32
CA LYS A 31 0.02 7.86 -5.40
C LYS A 31 0.68 9.24 -5.34
N GLY A 32 1.89 9.35 -5.84
CA GLY A 32 2.66 10.60 -5.86
C GLY A 32 2.85 11.15 -4.44
N GLU A 33 2.40 12.38 -4.20
CA GLU A 33 2.53 13.04 -2.88
C GLU A 33 1.80 12.30 -1.76
N SER A 34 0.62 11.75 -2.02
CA SER A 34 -0.11 10.97 -1.00
C SER A 34 0.66 9.72 -0.60
N ALA A 35 1.31 9.04 -1.56
CA ALA A 35 2.17 7.90 -1.26
C ALA A 35 3.37 8.32 -0.39
N ALA A 36 3.99 9.46 -0.70
CA ALA A 36 5.10 10.01 0.09
C ALA A 36 4.67 10.33 1.53
N LYS A 37 3.47 10.89 1.73
CA LYS A 37 2.90 11.15 3.06
C LYS A 37 2.65 9.86 3.85
N ILE A 38 2.06 8.84 3.21
CA ILE A 38 1.82 7.53 3.84
C ILE A 38 3.16 6.92 4.32
N ILE A 39 4.17 6.92 3.45
CA ILE A 39 5.51 6.40 3.77
C ILE A 39 6.15 7.20 4.91
N SER A 40 6.03 8.54 4.90
CA SER A 40 6.57 9.39 5.95
C SER A 40 5.95 9.09 7.32
N LEU A 41 4.61 8.98 7.37
CA LEU A 41 3.88 8.64 8.59
C LEU A 41 4.24 7.25 9.10
N ALA A 42 4.37 6.27 8.19
CA ALA A 42 4.81 4.93 8.55
C ALA A 42 6.20 4.94 9.22
N LYS A 43 7.16 5.70 8.68
CA LYS A 43 8.49 5.85 9.30
C LYS A 43 8.42 6.51 10.68
N GLU A 44 7.65 7.59 10.79
CA GLU A 44 7.49 8.34 12.04
C GLU A 44 6.91 7.47 13.16
N HIS A 45 5.95 6.60 12.83
CA HIS A 45 5.27 5.74 13.79
C HIS A 45 5.91 4.34 13.94
N GLY A 46 7.06 4.10 13.29
CA GLY A 46 7.73 2.80 13.34
C GLY A 46 6.96 1.65 12.68
N VAL A 47 6.06 1.95 11.74
CA VAL A 47 5.34 0.95 10.96
C VAL A 47 6.29 0.33 9.92
N PRO A 48 6.40 -1.00 9.82
CA PRO A 48 7.24 -1.66 8.84
C PRO A 48 6.85 -1.29 7.40
N ILE A 49 7.86 -1.02 6.56
CA ILE A 49 7.68 -0.67 5.15
C ILE A 49 8.36 -1.73 4.30
N LYS A 50 7.60 -2.30 3.37
CA LYS A 50 8.09 -3.22 2.35
C LYS A 50 7.97 -2.55 0.99
N GLU A 51 9.05 -2.53 0.23
CA GLU A 51 9.05 -2.08 -1.17
C GLU A 51 8.98 -3.32 -2.06
N ASP A 52 7.94 -3.37 -2.90
CA ASP A 52 7.65 -4.47 -3.82
C ASP A 52 6.81 -3.92 -4.98
N GLU A 53 7.39 -3.88 -6.19
CA GLU A 53 6.76 -3.26 -7.35
C GLU A 53 5.58 -4.07 -7.91
N ASP A 54 5.67 -5.40 -7.88
CA ASP A 54 4.60 -6.25 -8.40
C ASP A 54 3.40 -6.24 -7.44
N LEU A 55 3.68 -6.39 -6.14
CA LEU A 55 2.64 -6.39 -5.12
C LEU A 55 1.93 -5.04 -5.02
N ILE A 56 2.66 -3.92 -5.12
CA ILE A 56 2.02 -2.59 -5.03
C ILE A 56 1.09 -2.32 -6.20
N GLU A 57 1.38 -2.81 -7.41
CA GLU A 57 0.51 -2.66 -8.57
C GLU A 57 -0.83 -3.40 -8.38
N ILE A 58 -0.81 -4.52 -7.68
CA ILE A 58 -1.99 -5.31 -7.36
C ILE A 58 -2.76 -4.65 -6.22
N LEU A 59 -2.11 -4.38 -5.09
CA LEU A 59 -2.74 -3.80 -3.90
C LEU A 59 -3.29 -2.40 -4.16
N SER A 60 -2.68 -1.62 -5.05
CA SER A 60 -3.16 -0.27 -5.38
C SER A 60 -4.49 -0.27 -6.14
N LYS A 61 -4.98 -1.43 -6.58
CA LYS A 61 -6.29 -1.58 -7.24
C LYS A 61 -7.42 -1.87 -6.26
N LEU A 62 -7.10 -2.18 -4.99
CA LEU A 62 -8.08 -2.45 -3.96
C LEU A 62 -8.60 -1.14 -3.37
N ASP A 63 -9.87 -1.14 -2.97
CA ASP A 63 -10.51 0.00 -2.33
C ASP A 63 -10.24 0.05 -0.83
N LEU A 64 -10.50 1.21 -0.22
CA LEU A 64 -10.36 1.38 1.23
C LEU A 64 -11.35 0.45 1.95
N GLY A 65 -10.83 -0.36 2.88
CA GLY A 65 -11.61 -1.30 3.66
C GLY A 65 -11.66 -2.73 3.08
N ASP A 66 -11.20 -2.93 1.85
CA ASP A 66 -11.15 -4.25 1.22
C ASP A 66 -10.18 -5.17 1.98
N GLU A 67 -10.55 -6.45 2.04
CA GLU A 67 -9.71 -7.52 2.55
C GLU A 67 -8.68 -7.96 1.50
N ILE A 68 -7.45 -8.22 1.95
CA ILE A 68 -6.40 -8.73 1.08
C ILE A 68 -6.68 -10.20 0.75
N PRO A 69 -6.73 -10.57 -0.54
CA PRO A 69 -6.93 -11.96 -0.94
C PRO A 69 -5.79 -12.86 -0.41
N PRO A 70 -6.09 -14.09 0.01
CA PRO A 70 -5.12 -14.99 0.65
C PRO A 70 -4.03 -15.52 -0.30
N ASN A 71 -4.15 -15.26 -1.60
CA ASN A 71 -3.30 -15.77 -2.67
C ASN A 71 -2.38 -14.69 -3.28
N MET A 72 -2.10 -13.61 -2.54
CA MET A 72 -1.16 -12.54 -2.93
C MET A 72 0.15 -12.63 -2.15
#